data_AF-A0A357QYK3-F1
#
_entry.id   AF-A0A357QYK3-F1
#
_cell.length_a   1.000
_cell.length_b   1.000
_cell.length_c   1.000
_cell.angle_alpha   90.00
_cell.angle_beta   90.00
_cell.angle_gamma   90.00
#
_symmetry.space_group_name_H-M   'P 1'
#
loop_
_entity.id
_entity.type
_entity.pdbx_description
1 polymer ?
#
loop_
_entity_poly.entity_id
_entity_poly.type
_entity_poly.pdbx_seq_one_letter_code
_entity_poly.pdbx_strand_id
1 'polypeptide(L)'
;VTIVKLYVRRLYSYEGYLTWTLPATTEMILSSKILVGMFWTVVSYLVITLGLFIFVMVLSLIVGGFGPEFGVIWGVMIDSGFVGKLLMAMLYGIPHSLVNLVYSMVLLLLVITIVNTSMIKKAKVGVGILLYIGVSLLLTQLLSLFIKVEPLSVWVNENILTGVAIDPVNALYQFFSSFTITYNWLSLVGIVVYYILWIVLFVIGTVYLIEHKIELE
;
A
#
# COMPACT_ATOMS: atom_id res chain seq x y z
N VAL A 1 -12.09 -12.78 -2.22
CA VAL A 1 -12.38 -14.14 -2.79
C VAL A 1 -12.14 -14.20 -4.29
N THR A 2 -12.60 -13.21 -5.08
CA THR A 2 -12.45 -13.17 -6.54
C THR A 2 -10.99 -13.09 -7.00
N ILE A 3 -10.14 -12.30 -6.32
CA ILE A 3 -8.71 -12.16 -6.65
C ILE A 3 -7.97 -13.49 -6.45
N VAL A 4 -8.15 -14.14 -5.30
CA VAL A 4 -7.51 -15.45 -5.01
C VAL A 4 -7.95 -16.51 -6.02
N LYS A 5 -9.25 -16.55 -6.38
CA LYS A 5 -9.78 -17.51 -7.36
C LYS A 5 -9.26 -17.26 -8.78
N LEU A 6 -9.14 -15.99 -9.19
CA LEU A 6 -8.53 -15.59 -10.46
C LEU A 6 -7.02 -15.89 -10.48
N TYR A 7 -6.34 -15.68 -9.37
CA TYR A 7 -4.91 -15.91 -9.24
C TYR A 7 -4.55 -17.40 -9.30
N VAL A 8 -5.30 -18.25 -8.59
CA VAL A 8 -5.15 -19.72 -8.64
C VAL A 8 -5.48 -20.25 -10.05
N ARG A 9 -6.56 -19.77 -10.68
CA ARG A 9 -6.90 -20.19 -12.05
C ARG A 9 -5.82 -19.75 -13.06
N ARG A 10 -5.22 -18.57 -12.92
CA ARG A 10 -4.14 -18.10 -13.80
C ARG A 10 -2.74 -18.64 -13.47
N LEU A 11 -2.57 -19.29 -12.30
CA LEU A 11 -1.33 -19.97 -11.93
C LEU A 11 -1.29 -21.41 -12.46
N TYR A 12 -2.44 -22.10 -12.48
CA TYR A 12 -2.48 -23.55 -12.74
C TYR A 12 -3.40 -23.96 -13.90
N SER A 13 -4.18 -23.05 -14.51
CA SER A 13 -5.00 -23.37 -15.68
C SER A 13 -4.22 -23.12 -16.98
N TYR A 14 -4.38 -24.05 -17.91
CA TYR A 14 -3.76 -24.24 -19.24
C TYR A 14 -3.84 -23.06 -20.23
N GLU A 15 -4.12 -21.82 -19.80
CA GLU A 15 -4.24 -20.63 -20.66
C GLU A 15 -2.94 -19.78 -20.68
N GLY A 16 -1.80 -20.42 -20.46
CA GLY A 16 -0.51 -19.85 -20.80
C GLY A 16 -0.20 -20.09 -22.28
N TYR A 17 -0.84 -19.35 -23.18
CA TYR A 17 -0.52 -19.42 -24.62
C TYR A 17 0.94 -18.98 -24.91
N LEU A 18 1.58 -18.31 -23.95
CA LEU A 18 2.99 -17.94 -23.98
C LEU A 18 3.94 -19.01 -23.43
N THR A 19 3.47 -20.00 -22.66
CA THR A 19 4.35 -21.05 -22.08
C THR A 19 4.76 -22.12 -23.09
N TRP A 20 4.12 -22.18 -24.25
CA TRP A 20 4.35 -23.21 -25.26
C TRP A 20 4.92 -22.69 -26.59
N THR A 21 5.13 -21.37 -26.73
CA THR A 21 5.61 -20.76 -27.98
C THR A 21 6.92 -19.98 -27.83
N LEU A 22 7.31 -19.59 -26.62
CA LEU A 22 8.63 -19.03 -26.30
C LEU A 22 9.16 -19.69 -25.01
N PRO A 23 10.43 -20.16 -24.96
CA PRO A 23 11.04 -20.65 -23.73
C PRO A 23 11.28 -19.48 -22.78
N ALA A 24 10.25 -19.07 -22.05
CA ALA A 24 10.34 -18.04 -21.03
C ALA A 24 10.90 -18.64 -19.74
N THR A 25 11.92 -18.02 -19.15
CA THR A 25 12.47 -18.44 -17.86
C THR A 25 11.46 -18.19 -16.74
N THR A 26 11.58 -18.93 -15.63
CA THR A 26 10.74 -18.78 -14.43
C THR A 26 10.67 -17.31 -13.96
N GLU A 27 11.79 -16.59 -14.06
CA GLU A 27 11.90 -15.18 -13.72
C GLU A 27 11.05 -14.26 -14.62
N MET A 28 10.98 -14.55 -15.94
CA MET A 28 10.15 -13.80 -16.89
C MET A 28 8.66 -14.00 -16.60
N ILE A 29 8.27 -15.22 -16.19
CA ILE A 29 6.88 -15.50 -15.81
C ILE A 29 6.53 -14.80 -14.50
N LEU A 30 7.42 -14.85 -13.50
CA LEU A 30 7.22 -14.22 -12.20
C LEU A 30 7.09 -12.69 -12.33
N SER A 31 8.02 -12.06 -13.05
CA SER A 31 8.02 -10.60 -13.28
C SER A 31 6.76 -10.13 -14.02
N SER A 32 6.31 -10.86 -15.04
CA SER A 32 5.04 -10.58 -15.73
C SER A 32 3.83 -10.63 -14.78
N LYS A 33 3.79 -11.63 -13.89
CA LYS A 33 2.72 -11.74 -12.88
C LYS A 33 2.75 -10.62 -11.85
N ILE A 34 3.94 -10.21 -11.40
CA ILE A 34 4.10 -9.06 -10.51
C ILE A 34 3.54 -7.81 -11.19
N LEU A 35 3.96 -7.49 -12.42
CA LEU A 35 3.50 -6.29 -13.14
C LEU A 35 1.97 -6.28 -13.35
N VAL A 36 1.39 -7.41 -13.76
CA VAL A 36 -0.06 -7.54 -13.90
C VAL A 36 -0.76 -7.36 -12.55
N GLY A 37 -0.23 -7.94 -11.48
CA GLY A 37 -0.74 -7.76 -10.12
C GLY A 37 -0.71 -6.30 -9.69
N MET A 38 0.42 -5.62 -9.89
CA MET A 38 0.58 -4.20 -9.58
C MET A 38 -0.45 -3.34 -10.31
N PHE A 39 -0.64 -3.58 -11.62
CA PHE A 39 -1.63 -2.87 -12.43
C PHE A 39 -3.05 -3.04 -11.87
N TRP A 40 -3.45 -4.27 -11.56
CA TRP A 40 -4.78 -4.52 -10.98
C TRP A 40 -4.95 -3.91 -9.59
N THR A 41 -3.90 -3.86 -8.78
CA THR A 41 -3.94 -3.20 -7.46
C THR A 41 -4.14 -1.70 -7.60
N VAL A 42 -3.43 -1.05 -8.52
CA VAL A 42 -3.62 0.39 -8.80
C VAL A 42 -5.04 0.66 -9.31
N VAL A 43 -5.53 -0.12 -10.27
CA VAL A 43 -6.90 0.00 -10.78
C VAL A 43 -7.92 -0.21 -9.65
N SER A 44 -7.72 -1.20 -8.78
CA SER A 44 -8.62 -1.46 -7.64
C SER A 44 -8.63 -0.29 -6.67
N TYR A 45 -7.47 0.29 -6.38
CA TYR A 45 -7.36 1.47 -5.52
C TYR A 45 -8.12 2.64 -6.12
N LEU A 46 -7.94 2.92 -7.42
CA LEU A 46 -8.67 3.98 -8.11
C LEU A 46 -10.19 3.77 -8.05
N VAL A 47 -10.68 2.56 -8.28
CA VAL A 47 -12.12 2.24 -8.19
C VAL A 47 -12.65 2.47 -6.78
N ILE A 48 -11.91 2.07 -5.74
CA ILE A 48 -12.31 2.31 -4.34
C ILE A 48 -12.34 3.81 -4.02
N THR A 49 -11.31 4.55 -4.41
CA THR A 49 -11.24 6.00 -4.18
C THR A 49 -12.35 6.74 -4.90
N LEU A 50 -12.65 6.39 -6.15
CA LEU A 50 -13.76 6.96 -6.90
C LEU A 50 -15.12 6.59 -6.29
N GLY A 51 -15.28 5.34 -5.85
CA GLY A 51 -16.49 4.90 -5.15
C GLY A 51 -16.73 5.67 -3.86
N LEU A 52 -15.67 5.87 -3.05
CA LEU A 52 -15.73 6.70 -1.85
C LEU A 52 -16.03 8.17 -2.17
N PHE A 53 -15.43 8.72 -3.22
CA PHE A 53 -15.69 10.10 -3.64
C PHE A 53 -17.15 10.29 -4.03
N ILE A 54 -17.70 9.41 -4.88
CA ILE A 54 -19.11 9.44 -5.26
C ILE A 54 -20.00 9.26 -4.03
N PHE A 55 -19.66 8.35 -3.12
CA PHE A 55 -20.40 8.13 -1.89
C PHE A 55 -20.47 9.40 -1.02
N VAL A 56 -19.34 10.10 -0.83
CA VAL A 56 -19.30 11.37 -0.09
C VAL A 56 -20.10 12.46 -0.81
N MET A 57 -20.01 12.56 -2.14
CA MET A 57 -20.80 13.50 -2.93
C MET A 57 -22.31 13.25 -2.81
N VAL A 58 -22.74 11.99 -2.83
CA VAL A 58 -24.16 11.64 -2.68
C VAL A 58 -24.64 11.94 -1.26
N LEU A 59 -23.85 11.61 -0.24
CA LEU A 59 -24.18 11.96 1.15
C LEU A 59 -24.28 13.47 1.35
N SER A 60 -23.37 14.25 0.78
CA SER A 60 -23.45 15.71 0.89
C SER A 60 -24.73 16.24 0.26
N LEU A 61 -25.13 15.74 -0.93
CA LEU A 61 -26.40 16.11 -1.56
C LEU A 61 -27.62 15.78 -0.68
N ILE A 62 -27.65 14.61 -0.04
CA ILE A 62 -28.76 14.20 0.84
C ILE A 62 -28.86 15.11 2.08
N VAL A 63 -27.72 15.55 2.63
CA VAL A 63 -27.64 16.37 3.85
C VAL A 63 -27.85 17.88 3.55
N GLY A 64 -28.04 18.27 2.29
CA GLY A 64 -28.32 19.67 1.91
C GLY A 64 -27.28 20.31 0.98
N GLY A 65 -26.40 19.50 0.37
CA GLY A 65 -25.32 19.92 -0.52
C GLY A 65 -24.04 20.35 0.21
N PHE A 66 -23.01 20.71 -0.56
CA PHE A 66 -21.87 21.44 -0.01
C PHE A 66 -22.29 22.89 0.23
N GLY A 67 -22.66 23.20 1.47
CA GLY A 67 -23.02 24.56 1.86
C GLY A 67 -21.85 25.55 1.72
N PRO A 68 -22.10 26.85 1.93
CA PRO A 68 -21.06 27.90 1.90
C PRO A 68 -19.89 27.61 2.85
N GLU A 69 -20.16 26.90 3.95
CA GLU A 69 -19.20 26.43 4.93
C GLU A 69 -18.08 25.57 4.32
N PHE A 70 -18.39 24.74 3.32
CA PHE A 70 -17.37 23.96 2.62
C PHE A 70 -16.39 24.86 1.88
N GLY A 71 -16.88 25.94 1.24
CA GLY A 71 -16.05 26.94 0.59
C GLY A 71 -15.12 27.66 1.58
N VAL A 72 -15.63 27.96 2.78
CA VAL A 72 -14.83 28.56 3.87
C VAL A 72 -13.74 27.59 4.33
N ILE A 73 -14.08 26.33 4.62
CA ILE A 73 -13.10 25.32 5.05
C ILE A 73 -12.04 25.09 3.96
N TRP A 74 -12.47 24.99 2.70
CA TRP A 74 -11.58 24.81 1.56
C TRP A 74 -10.64 26.00 1.36
N GLY A 75 -11.16 27.21 1.42
CA GLY A 75 -10.37 28.45 1.34
C GLY A 75 -9.33 28.52 2.46
N VAL A 76 -9.75 28.27 3.71
CA VAL A 76 -8.84 28.29 4.86
C VAL A 76 -7.75 27.20 4.76
N MET A 77 -8.05 26.01 4.23
CA MET A 77 -7.04 24.97 4.00
C MET A 77 -5.99 25.38 2.95
N ILE A 78 -6.40 26.11 1.91
CA ILE A 78 -5.49 26.64 0.91
C ILE A 78 -4.64 27.77 1.51
N ASP A 79 -5.28 28.75 2.15
CA ASP A 79 -4.64 29.96 2.67
C ASP A 79 -3.66 29.66 3.82
N SER A 80 -3.95 28.64 4.62
CA SER A 80 -3.05 28.15 5.69
C SER A 80 -1.83 27.39 5.17
N GLY A 81 -1.74 27.16 3.85
CA GLY A 81 -0.68 26.36 3.23
C GLY A 81 -0.79 24.86 3.53
N PHE A 82 -1.86 24.41 4.20
CA PHE A 82 -2.05 23.00 4.56
C PHE A 82 -2.13 22.09 3.35
N VAL A 83 -2.84 22.51 2.29
CA VAL A 83 -2.91 21.77 1.02
C VAL A 83 -1.51 21.55 0.43
N GLY A 84 -0.65 22.58 0.45
CA GLY A 84 0.73 22.48 -0.02
C GLY A 84 1.57 21.50 0.80
N LYS A 85 1.46 21.55 2.13
CA LYS A 85 2.12 20.59 3.04
C LYS A 85 1.67 19.16 2.77
N LEU A 86 0.36 18.95 2.59
CA LEU A 86 -0.23 17.64 2.29
C LEU A 86 0.27 17.11 0.95
N LEU A 87 0.26 17.92 -0.11
CA LEU A 87 0.80 17.54 -1.42
C LEU A 87 2.28 17.15 -1.34
N MET A 88 3.10 17.92 -0.61
CA MET A 88 4.52 17.60 -0.44
C MET A 88 4.71 16.29 0.35
N ALA A 89 3.89 16.03 1.36
CA ALA A 89 3.87 14.76 2.08
C ALA A 89 3.51 13.57 1.18
N MET A 90 2.52 13.74 0.30
CA MET A 90 2.15 12.71 -0.68
C MET A 90 3.29 12.43 -1.65
N LEU A 91 3.91 13.47 -2.21
CA LEU A 91 5.05 13.34 -3.13
C LEU A 91 6.24 12.65 -2.48
N TYR A 92 6.55 13.02 -1.24
CA TYR A 92 7.61 12.41 -0.44
C TYR A 92 7.37 10.90 -0.22
N GLY A 93 6.11 10.48 -0.06
CA GLY A 93 5.74 9.08 0.15
C GLY A 93 5.78 8.18 -1.09
N ILE A 94 5.88 8.75 -2.31
CA ILE A 94 5.81 7.99 -3.57
C ILE A 94 6.89 6.90 -3.67
N PRO A 95 8.18 7.15 -3.39
CA PRO A 95 9.21 6.12 -3.53
C PRO A 95 8.95 4.91 -2.63
N HIS A 96 8.56 5.16 -1.38
CA HIS A 96 8.23 4.11 -0.42
C HIS A 96 6.98 3.33 -0.84
N SER A 97 5.92 4.02 -1.31
CA SER A 97 4.68 3.35 -1.71
C SER A 97 4.86 2.43 -2.92
N LEU A 98 5.65 2.84 -3.91
CA LEU A 98 5.97 2.01 -5.09
C LEU A 98 6.71 0.73 -4.70
N VAL A 99 7.74 0.85 -3.86
CA VAL A 99 8.53 -0.31 -3.42
C VAL A 99 7.69 -1.22 -2.53
N ASN A 100 6.88 -0.67 -1.62
CA ASN A 100 5.96 -1.43 -0.79
C ASN A 100 4.92 -2.21 -1.63
N LEU A 101 4.46 -1.63 -2.74
CA LEU A 101 3.54 -2.29 -3.66
C LEU A 101 4.21 -3.52 -4.30
N VAL A 102 5.44 -3.39 -4.82
CA VAL A 102 6.22 -4.53 -5.34
C VAL A 102 6.43 -5.59 -4.25
N TYR A 103 6.87 -5.17 -3.07
CA TYR A 103 7.08 -6.05 -1.91
C TYR A 103 5.82 -6.87 -1.57
N SER A 104 4.65 -6.24 -1.51
CA SER A 104 3.40 -6.92 -1.17
C SER A 104 3.02 -7.98 -2.21
N MET A 105 3.27 -7.72 -3.50
CA MET A 105 3.01 -8.67 -4.59
C MET A 105 3.96 -9.87 -4.54
N VAL A 106 5.24 -9.62 -4.28
CA VAL A 106 6.26 -10.68 -4.18
C VAL A 106 6.02 -11.54 -2.94
N LEU A 107 5.68 -10.93 -1.80
CA LEU A 107 5.31 -11.68 -0.59
C LEU A 107 4.07 -12.55 -0.85
N LEU A 108 3.05 -12.00 -1.51
CA LEU A 108 1.85 -12.76 -1.87
C LEU A 108 2.18 -13.95 -2.79
N LEU A 109 3.07 -13.75 -3.77
CA LEU A 109 3.56 -14.82 -4.63
C LEU A 109 4.24 -15.93 -3.84
N LEU A 110 5.19 -15.56 -2.97
CA LEU A 110 5.89 -16.51 -2.11
C LEU A 110 4.93 -17.30 -1.24
N VAL A 111 3.97 -16.63 -0.60
CA VAL A 111 2.95 -17.27 0.24
C VAL A 111 2.11 -18.25 -0.57
N ILE A 112 1.68 -17.90 -1.79
CA ILE A 112 0.88 -18.80 -2.63
C ILE A 112 1.69 -20.02 -3.06
N THR A 113 2.98 -19.85 -3.39
CA THR A 113 3.88 -20.96 -3.72
C THR A 113 4.04 -21.91 -2.52
N ILE A 114 4.24 -21.37 -1.31
CA ILE A 114 4.33 -22.17 -0.07
C ILE A 114 3.01 -22.90 0.21
N VAL A 115 1.87 -22.23 0.07
CA VAL A 115 0.56 -22.81 0.34
C VAL A 115 0.19 -23.95 -0.61
N ASN A 116 0.68 -23.90 -1.85
CA ASN A 116 0.44 -24.97 -2.83
C ASN A 116 1.50 -26.07 -2.79
N THR A 117 2.47 -25.98 -1.88
CA THR A 117 3.38 -27.10 -1.60
C THR A 117 2.62 -28.25 -0.93
N SER A 118 3.06 -29.49 -1.15
CA SER A 118 2.48 -30.73 -0.57
C SER A 118 2.31 -30.74 0.97
N MET A 119 2.96 -29.80 1.67
CA MET A 119 2.83 -29.58 3.11
C MET A 119 1.42 -29.15 3.56
N ILE A 120 0.64 -28.44 2.73
CA ILE A 120 -0.67 -27.89 3.12
C ILE A 120 -1.81 -28.56 2.34
N LYS A 121 -2.39 -29.61 2.93
CA LYS A 121 -3.43 -30.44 2.29
C LYS A 121 -4.86 -29.89 2.45
N LYS A 122 -5.14 -29.08 3.48
CA LYS A 122 -6.49 -28.54 3.79
C LYS A 122 -6.42 -27.06 4.14
N ALA A 123 -7.53 -26.34 3.96
CA ALA A 123 -7.69 -24.92 4.29
C ALA A 123 -6.64 -23.97 3.65
N LYS A 124 -6.16 -24.30 2.44
CA LYS A 124 -5.12 -23.55 1.70
C LYS A 124 -5.29 -22.03 1.76
N VAL A 125 -6.51 -21.53 1.53
CA VAL A 125 -6.80 -20.08 1.56
C VAL A 125 -6.61 -19.48 2.95
N GLY A 126 -7.11 -20.13 4.01
CA GLY A 126 -6.98 -19.64 5.38
C GLY A 126 -5.53 -19.64 5.85
N VAL A 127 -4.79 -20.71 5.54
CA VAL A 127 -3.35 -20.82 5.84
C VAL A 127 -2.56 -19.73 5.11
N GLY A 128 -2.88 -19.45 3.84
CA GLY A 128 -2.24 -18.37 3.10
C GLY A 128 -2.48 -16.99 3.71
N ILE A 129 -3.70 -16.69 4.13
CA ILE A 129 -4.00 -15.42 4.83
C ILE A 129 -3.19 -15.31 6.12
N LEU A 130 -3.18 -16.37 6.94
CA LEU A 130 -2.43 -16.39 8.19
C LEU A 130 -0.92 -16.24 7.96
N LEU A 131 -0.35 -16.91 6.96
CA LEU A 131 1.06 -16.76 6.60
C LEU A 131 1.38 -15.35 6.13
N TYR A 132 0.57 -14.78 5.25
CA TYR A 132 0.78 -13.41 4.77
C TYR A 132 0.77 -12.40 5.92
N ILE A 133 -0.23 -12.47 6.79
CA ILE A 133 -0.34 -11.60 7.97
C ILE A 133 0.83 -11.84 8.93
N GLY A 134 1.10 -13.10 9.27
CA GLY A 134 2.15 -13.48 10.22
C GLY A 134 3.53 -13.01 9.77
N VAL A 135 3.89 -13.28 8.52
CA VAL A 135 5.17 -12.84 7.93
C VAL A 135 5.22 -11.31 7.87
N SER A 136 4.14 -10.64 7.43
CA SER A 136 4.09 -9.18 7.39
C SER A 136 4.31 -8.53 8.77
N LEU A 137 3.66 -9.06 9.81
CA LEU A 137 3.83 -8.59 11.19
C LEU A 137 5.26 -8.79 11.68
N LEU A 138 5.84 -9.99 11.48
CA LEU A 138 7.22 -10.28 11.87
C LEU A 138 8.20 -9.31 11.19
N LEU A 139 8.03 -9.05 9.90
CA LEU A 139 8.91 -8.16 9.15
C LEU A 139 8.72 -6.69 9.55
N THR A 140 7.53 -6.30 9.99
CA THR A 140 7.30 -4.96 10.54
C THR A 140 8.02 -4.80 11.88
N GLN A 141 8.02 -5.83 12.73
CA GLN A 141 8.79 -5.83 13.98
C GLN A 141 10.30 -5.85 13.73
N LEU A 142 10.78 -6.56 12.71
CA LEU A 142 12.20 -6.50 12.35
C LEU A 142 12.60 -5.10 11.85
N LEU A 143 11.75 -4.43 11.08
CA LEU A 143 12.00 -3.07 10.61
C LEU A 143 12.22 -2.10 11.77
N SER A 144 11.40 -2.18 12.82
CA SER A 144 11.48 -1.28 13.99
C SER A 144 12.76 -1.45 14.81
N LEU A 145 13.47 -2.59 14.68
CA LEU A 145 14.79 -2.78 15.27
C LEU A 145 15.88 -1.98 14.56
N PHE A 146 15.74 -1.79 13.24
CA PHE A 146 16.73 -1.09 12.40
C PHE A 146 16.41 0.39 12.25
N ILE A 147 15.13 0.76 12.17
CA ILE A 147 14.69 2.12 11.88
C ILE A 147 13.84 2.61 13.05
N LYS A 148 14.45 3.48 13.87
CA LYS A 148 13.84 4.00 15.11
C LYS A 148 13.15 5.35 14.95
N VAL A 149 13.41 6.04 13.84
CA VAL A 149 12.85 7.36 13.54
C VAL A 149 11.99 7.19 12.31
N GLU A 150 10.73 7.63 12.38
CA GLU A 150 9.82 7.55 11.25
C GLU A 150 10.27 8.48 10.10
N PRO A 151 10.04 8.09 8.83
CA PRO A 151 10.45 8.88 7.66
C PRO A 151 9.63 10.17 7.52
N LEU A 152 8.42 10.17 8.06
CA LEU A 152 7.50 11.30 8.05
C LEU A 152 6.82 11.39 9.41
N SER A 153 6.96 12.54 10.07
CA SER A 153 6.27 12.82 11.33
C SER A 153 5.43 14.08 11.19
N VAL A 154 4.20 14.02 11.68
CA VAL A 154 3.26 15.15 11.72
C VAL A 154 3.10 15.59 13.16
N TRP A 155 3.42 16.86 13.42
CA TRP A 155 3.27 17.49 14.73
C TRP A 155 2.21 18.57 14.65
N VAL A 156 1.43 18.70 15.73
CA VAL A 156 0.43 19.76 15.90
C VAL A 156 0.90 20.62 17.06
N ASN A 157 0.92 21.94 16.87
CA ASN A 157 1.30 22.86 17.95
C ASN A 157 0.20 22.85 19.03
N GLU A 158 0.51 22.46 20.27
CA GLU A 158 -0.50 22.30 21.33
C GLU A 158 -1.10 23.64 21.80
N ASN A 159 -0.47 24.77 21.50
CA ASN A 159 -0.90 26.08 21.97
C ASN A 159 -2.18 26.62 21.28
N ILE A 160 -2.70 25.96 20.25
CA ILE A 160 -3.86 26.41 19.46
C ILE A 160 -5.15 26.50 20.29
N LEU A 161 -5.27 25.70 21.35
CA LEU A 161 -6.50 25.62 22.16
C LEU A 161 -6.58 26.65 23.30
N THR A 162 -5.51 27.39 23.56
CA THR A 162 -5.42 28.30 24.73
C THR A 162 -5.81 29.75 24.42
N GLY A 163 -5.98 30.09 23.15
CA GLY A 163 -6.37 31.41 22.69
C GLY A 163 -7.56 31.37 21.75
N VAL A 164 -8.64 30.66 22.13
CA VAL A 164 -9.89 30.61 21.35
C VAL A 164 -10.40 32.03 21.14
N ALA A 165 -10.02 32.57 19.99
CA ALA A 165 -10.49 33.83 19.47
C ALA A 165 -11.95 33.65 19.07
N ILE A 166 -12.70 34.73 19.23
CA ILE A 166 -14.15 34.90 19.07
C ILE A 166 -14.65 34.58 17.63
N ASP A 167 -13.78 34.12 16.73
CA ASP A 167 -14.02 33.90 15.30
C ASP A 167 -13.67 32.44 14.87
N PRO A 168 -14.67 31.64 14.46
CA PRO A 168 -14.49 30.28 13.95
C PRO A 168 -13.54 30.15 12.76
N VAL A 169 -13.47 31.15 11.87
CA VAL A 169 -12.62 31.10 10.67
C VAL A 169 -11.15 31.20 11.04
N ASN A 170 -10.82 32.12 11.94
CA ASN A 170 -9.47 32.27 12.47
C ASN A 170 -9.03 31.05 13.29
N ALA A 171 -9.96 30.42 14.03
CA ALA A 171 -9.68 29.17 14.71
C ALA A 171 -9.33 28.03 13.73
N LEU A 172 -10.09 27.90 12.63
CA LEU A 172 -9.78 26.93 11.57
C LEU A 172 -8.42 27.22 10.92
N TYR A 173 -8.09 28.49 10.67
CA TYR A 173 -6.80 28.87 10.09
C TYR A 173 -5.63 28.49 11.01
N GLN A 174 -5.73 28.77 12.30
CA GLN A 174 -4.72 28.39 13.28
C GLN A 174 -4.58 26.87 13.40
N PHE A 175 -5.70 26.14 13.36
CA PHE A 175 -5.68 24.68 13.32
C PHE A 175 -4.90 24.15 12.13
N PHE A 176 -5.24 24.54 10.89
CA PHE A 176 -4.56 24.02 9.70
C PHE A 176 -3.10 24.49 9.56
N SER A 177 -2.79 25.72 9.99
CA SER A 177 -1.41 26.24 9.94
C SER A 177 -0.49 25.57 10.95
N SER A 178 -1.02 25.06 12.06
CA SER A 178 -0.25 24.42 13.13
C SER A 178 0.44 23.11 12.76
N PHE A 179 -0.05 22.44 11.71
CA PHE A 179 0.51 21.18 11.26
C PHE A 179 1.94 21.40 10.76
N THR A 180 2.90 20.76 11.41
CA THR A 180 4.30 20.76 11.02
C THR A 180 4.66 19.37 10.54
N ILE A 181 5.03 19.25 9.26
CA ILE A 181 5.47 17.99 8.66
C ILE A 181 6.99 18.00 8.60
N THR A 182 7.60 16.99 9.23
CA THR A 182 9.06 16.80 9.20
C THR A 182 9.40 15.61 8.34
N TYR A 183 10.41 15.78 7.48
CA TYR A 183 10.86 14.79 6.51
C TYR A 183 12.24 14.26 6.91
N ASN A 184 12.35 12.95 7.14
CA ASN A 184 13.61 12.29 7.41
C ASN A 184 14.04 11.41 6.22
N TRP A 185 14.80 12.01 5.30
CA TRP A 185 15.28 11.35 4.09
C TRP A 185 16.12 10.10 4.36
N LEU A 186 16.94 10.12 5.41
CA LEU A 186 17.78 8.98 5.76
C LEU A 186 16.92 7.78 6.16
N SER A 187 15.88 8.01 6.97
CA SER A 187 14.91 6.97 7.31
C SER A 187 14.16 6.49 6.08
N LEU A 188 13.74 7.38 5.17
CA LEU A 188 13.05 6.96 3.94
C LEU A 188 13.93 6.04 3.09
N VAL A 189 15.19 6.42 2.87
CA VAL A 189 16.15 5.60 2.12
C VAL A 189 16.37 4.26 2.83
N GLY A 190 16.54 4.26 4.16
CA GLY A 190 16.68 3.04 4.94
C GLY A 190 15.49 2.09 4.77
N ILE A 191 14.26 2.61 4.81
CA ILE A 191 13.05 1.82 4.60
C ILE A 191 13.00 1.26 3.17
N VAL A 192 13.31 2.08 2.16
CA VAL A 192 13.31 1.65 0.77
C VAL A 192 14.32 0.52 0.55
N VAL A 193 15.54 0.66 1.06
CA VAL A 193 16.57 -0.39 0.99
C VAL A 193 16.11 -1.66 1.70
N TYR A 194 15.50 -1.54 2.88
CA TYR A 194 14.95 -2.67 3.61
C TYR A 194 13.94 -3.47 2.77
N TYR A 195 12.97 -2.81 2.14
CA TYR A 195 12.00 -3.50 1.29
C TYR A 195 12.64 -4.11 0.04
N ILE A 196 13.62 -3.44 -0.58
CA ILE A 196 14.36 -3.99 -1.73
C ILE A 196 15.06 -5.30 -1.35
N LEU A 197 15.72 -5.35 -0.19
CA LEU A 197 16.37 -6.57 0.30
C LEU A 197 15.38 -7.72 0.46
N TRP A 198 14.21 -7.46 1.06
CA TRP A 198 13.17 -8.48 1.19
C TRP A 198 12.55 -8.89 -0.14
N ILE A 199 12.36 -7.95 -1.07
CA ILE A 199 11.92 -8.27 -2.44
C ILE A 199 12.89 -9.26 -3.08
N VAL A 200 14.19 -8.99 -3.03
CA VAL A 200 15.22 -9.88 -3.61
C VAL A 200 15.18 -11.24 -2.94
N LEU A 201 15.17 -11.29 -1.60
CA LEU A 201 15.11 -12.56 -0.85
C LEU A 201 13.87 -13.38 -1.20
N PHE A 202 12.70 -12.74 -1.33
CA PHE A 202 11.46 -13.45 -1.66
C PHE A 202 11.38 -13.88 -3.12
N VAL A 203 11.92 -13.10 -4.05
CA VAL A 203 12.04 -13.55 -5.46
C VAL A 203 12.92 -14.80 -5.53
N ILE A 204 14.11 -14.77 -4.90
CA ILE A 204 15.01 -15.93 -4.85
C ILE A 204 14.32 -17.12 -4.19
N GLY A 205 13.68 -16.92 -3.04
CA GLY A 205 12.93 -17.98 -2.35
C GLY A 205 11.80 -18.56 -3.21
N THR A 206 11.09 -17.73 -3.95
CA THR A 206 10.00 -18.17 -4.82
C THR A 206 10.53 -18.96 -6.02
N VAL A 207 11.58 -18.48 -6.69
CA VAL A 207 12.22 -19.19 -7.82
C VAL A 207 12.77 -20.53 -7.35
N TYR A 208 13.48 -20.55 -6.22
CA TYR A 208 14.03 -21.77 -5.65
C TYR A 208 12.94 -22.83 -5.37
N LEU A 209 11.83 -22.43 -4.75
CA LEU A 209 10.70 -23.32 -4.46
C LEU A 209 10.03 -23.88 -5.73
N ILE A 210 9.94 -23.08 -6.79
CA ILE A 210 9.36 -23.50 -8.07
C ILE A 210 10.29 -24.49 -8.80
N GLU A 211 11.59 -24.20 -8.86
CA GLU A 211 12.57 -25.00 -9.60
C GLU A 211 12.89 -26.33 -8.92
N HIS A 212 12.99 -26.34 -7.59
CA HIS A 212 13.33 -27.56 -6.84
C HIS A 212 12.12 -28.44 -6.51
N LYS A 213 10.98 -28.22 -7.18
CA LYS A 213 9.75 -29.04 -7.15
C LYS A 213 9.54 -29.79 -5.83
N ILE A 214 9.25 -29.06 -4.75
CA ILE A 214 8.52 -29.70 -3.65
C ILE A 214 7.09 -29.88 -4.19
N GLU A 215 6.85 -31.03 -4.82
CA GLU A 215 5.58 -31.51 -5.40
C GLU A 215 4.43 -30.49 -5.31
N LEU A 216 4.44 -29.54 -6.25
CA LEU A 216 3.34 -28.59 -6.46
C LEU A 216 2.22 -29.38 -7.15
N GLU A 217 1.34 -29.99 -6.36
CA GLU A 217 0.09 -30.62 -6.83
C GLU A 217 -0.95 -29.57 -7.26
#